data_AF-A0A1M5JYR9-F1
#
_entry.id   AF-A0A1M5JYR9-F1
#
_cell.length_a   1.000
_cell.length_b   1.000
_cell.length_c   1.000
_cell.angle_alpha   90.00
_cell.angle_beta   90.00
_cell.angle_gamma   90.00
#
_symmetry.space_group_name_H-M   'P 1'
#
loop_
_entity.id
_entity.type
_entity.pdbx_description
1 polymer ?
#
loop_
_entity_poly.entity_id
_entity_poly.type
_entity_poly.pdbx_seq_one_letter_code
_entity_poly.pdbx_strand_id
1 'polypeptide(L)'
;MNKKFFGKKVVKFGFVAFALALGLAACGDDGSANGPGNNHEDTNISSVESEENLPSCTESGEGFVNFINGTKEGFICKDRKWVHYDMIADVEENLPGCTGSREGLSAYLYEEDRELNCVEGSWDVVGEVASSSSSVILSDSEGSSSSSAKSSSSVASSSSEESSSSVTSSSSVASSSSSSVIPGTDPGSPVYGTLTDSRDNQVYKTVTIGTQTWMAENLNYAYTGVKYNYSSYTSDSTSWCYENKASNCDKYGRLYTWSAVMDSAAQFSVNAGTRCGYGKTCTPNSPHRGICPEGWHVPTDEEYSTLYTYIGGSDTAGSLLKSTSGWNDYNGKSGNGTDKYGFSVLPAGDRRSNGDVSGEGYGAFLWSASENGRDVAWYLYFYYSGDYAYQIYNGKDYGQSLRCLKD
;
A
#
# COMPACT_ATOMS: atom_id res chain seq x y z
N MET A 1 -36.01 25.53 59.42
CA MET A 1 -34.81 25.80 60.23
C MET A 1 -34.23 24.47 60.71
N ASN A 2 -32.91 24.28 60.50
CA ASN A 2 -32.00 23.26 61.05
C ASN A 2 -32.18 21.78 60.59
N LYS A 3 -31.28 21.20 59.77
CA LYS A 3 -29.91 20.64 60.06
C LYS A 3 -30.01 19.40 60.98
N LYS A 4 -29.42 18.21 60.76
CA LYS A 4 -28.26 17.74 59.97
C LYS A 4 -28.19 16.18 60.02
N PHE A 5 -27.50 15.59 59.04
CA PHE A 5 -26.58 14.40 59.07
C PHE A 5 -27.05 12.98 59.50
N PHE A 6 -26.90 12.04 58.56
CA PHE A 6 -26.27 10.70 58.70
C PHE A 6 -25.70 10.38 57.29
N GLY A 7 -24.49 9.89 57.03
CA GLY A 7 -23.60 8.99 57.77
C GLY A 7 -23.37 7.73 56.91
N LYS A 8 -22.23 7.66 56.21
CA LYS A 8 -21.82 6.64 55.21
C LYS A 8 -21.96 5.18 55.67
N LYS A 9 -22.32 4.28 54.75
CA LYS A 9 -21.79 2.90 54.70
C LYS A 9 -21.37 2.54 53.28
N VAL A 10 -20.12 2.11 53.15
CA VAL A 10 -19.47 1.55 51.95
C VAL A 10 -19.74 0.06 51.95
N VAL A 11 -20.19 -0.51 50.82
CA VAL A 11 -20.25 -1.96 50.60
C VAL A 11 -19.28 -2.28 49.48
N LYS A 12 -18.20 -2.99 49.82
CA LYS A 12 -17.28 -3.66 48.88
C LYS A 12 -17.91 -4.99 48.47
N PHE A 13 -18.00 -5.26 47.17
CA PHE A 13 -18.24 -6.62 46.65
C PHE A 13 -16.91 -7.17 46.12
N GLY A 14 -16.50 -8.31 46.70
CA GLY A 14 -15.29 -9.04 46.33
C GLY A 14 -15.55 -10.04 45.21
N PHE A 15 -14.55 -10.21 44.35
CA PHE A 15 -14.46 -11.22 43.30
C PHE A 15 -14.26 -12.61 43.91
N VAL A 16 -15.00 -13.60 43.40
CA VAL A 16 -14.81 -15.03 43.70
C VAL A 16 -14.01 -15.65 42.56
N ALA A 17 -12.82 -16.16 42.88
CA ALA A 17 -12.02 -17.01 42.01
C ALA A 17 -12.40 -18.48 42.25
N PHE A 18 -12.69 -19.21 41.17
CA PHE A 18 -12.86 -20.67 41.22
C PHE A 18 -11.57 -21.33 40.71
N ALA A 19 -10.89 -22.03 41.62
CA ALA A 19 -9.84 -22.98 41.30
C ALA A 19 -10.45 -24.39 41.23
N LEU A 20 -10.15 -25.15 40.17
CA LEU A 20 -10.44 -26.57 40.11
C LEU A 20 -9.15 -27.33 39.79
N ALA A 21 -8.72 -28.14 40.75
CA ALA A 21 -7.60 -29.06 40.64
C ALA A 21 -8.06 -30.36 39.96
N LEU A 22 -7.23 -30.94 39.10
CA LEU A 22 -7.31 -32.33 38.67
C LEU A 22 -5.90 -32.91 38.60
N GLY A 23 -5.76 -34.10 39.20
CA GLY A 23 -4.50 -34.77 39.50
C GLY A 23 -3.90 -35.58 38.35
N LEU A 24 -2.65 -35.97 38.58
CA LEU A 24 -1.83 -36.82 37.72
C LEU A 24 -2.25 -38.31 37.80
N ALA A 25 -2.30 -38.98 36.65
CA ALA A 25 -2.07 -40.41 36.50
C ALA A 25 -1.43 -40.66 35.12
N ALA A 26 -0.44 -41.56 35.07
CA ALA A 26 0.47 -41.77 33.94
C ALA A 26 0.20 -43.07 33.15
N CYS A 27 0.73 -43.08 31.92
CA CYS A 27 1.19 -44.18 31.05
C CYS A 27 0.19 -45.10 30.32
N GLY A 28 0.45 -45.29 29.01
CA GLY A 28 -0.10 -46.35 28.16
C GLY A 28 0.03 -46.04 26.66
N ASP A 29 1.05 -46.63 26.01
CA ASP A 29 1.33 -46.63 24.56
C ASP A 29 0.58 -47.81 23.88
N ASP A 30 0.31 -47.69 22.57
CA ASP A 30 0.13 -48.75 21.54
C ASP A 30 -0.85 -48.36 20.40
N GLY A 31 -0.29 -48.16 19.18
CA GLY A 31 -0.71 -48.95 18.01
C GLY A 31 -1.71 -48.39 16.97
N SER A 32 -1.16 -47.71 15.95
CA SER A 32 -1.32 -47.98 14.49
C SER A 32 -2.52 -47.47 13.64
N ALA A 33 -2.14 -46.61 12.67
CA ALA A 33 -2.41 -46.62 11.21
C ALA A 33 -3.82 -46.34 10.62
N ASN A 34 -3.99 -45.19 9.95
CA ASN A 34 -3.97 -45.02 8.47
C ASN A 34 -4.42 -43.59 8.05
N GLY A 35 -3.65 -42.95 7.16
CA GLY A 35 -3.80 -41.56 6.68
C GLY A 35 -4.89 -41.34 5.62
N PRO A 36 -4.79 -40.36 4.68
CA PRO A 36 -3.72 -39.37 4.46
C PRO A 36 -4.20 -37.90 4.50
N GLY A 37 -3.34 -37.00 4.98
CA GLY A 37 -3.43 -35.56 4.73
C GLY A 37 -2.59 -35.23 3.50
N ASN A 38 -3.24 -34.79 2.42
CA ASN A 38 -2.57 -34.27 1.23
C ASN A 38 -1.98 -32.89 1.55
N ASN A 39 -0.66 -32.82 1.71
CA ASN A 39 0.12 -31.58 1.59
C ASN A 39 1.30 -31.88 0.65
N HIS A 40 1.11 -31.67 -0.66
CA HIS A 40 2.20 -31.40 -1.61
C HIS A 40 2.45 -29.88 -1.54
N GLU A 41 3.54 -29.42 -0.94
CA GLU A 41 4.87 -29.19 -1.52
C GLU A 41 4.92 -27.92 -2.40
N ASP A 42 5.51 -26.87 -1.83
CA ASP A 42 6.19 -25.75 -2.51
C ASP A 42 7.19 -25.14 -1.51
N THR A 43 8.13 -25.95 -1.00
CA THR A 43 9.08 -25.55 0.08
C THR A 43 10.55 -25.68 -0.32
N ASN A 44 10.90 -25.49 -1.59
CA ASN A 44 12.29 -25.64 -2.05
C ASN A 44 13.11 -24.35 -1.95
N ILE A 45 12.60 -23.31 -1.27
CA ILE A 45 13.28 -22.01 -1.14
C ILE A 45 13.33 -21.60 0.34
N SER A 46 14.53 -21.28 0.82
CA SER A 46 14.78 -20.78 2.18
C SER A 46 15.84 -19.67 2.20
N SER A 47 16.02 -19.01 3.34
CA SER A 47 17.08 -18.02 3.53
C SER A 47 17.90 -18.32 4.79
N VAL A 48 19.19 -18.02 4.71
CA VAL A 48 20.19 -18.26 5.76
C VAL A 48 20.98 -16.98 6.03
N GLU A 49 21.53 -16.85 7.23
CA GLU A 49 22.33 -15.66 7.58
C GLU A 49 23.71 -15.66 6.91
N SER A 50 24.27 -16.85 6.68
CA SER A 50 25.53 -17.05 5.95
C SER A 50 25.68 -18.52 5.48
N GLU A 51 26.74 -18.82 4.73
CA GLU A 51 27.06 -20.17 4.24
C GLU A 51 27.17 -21.21 5.38
N GLU A 52 27.64 -20.79 6.56
CA GLU A 52 27.83 -21.71 7.70
C GLU A 52 26.51 -22.22 8.30
N ASN A 53 25.39 -21.56 7.97
CA ASN A 53 24.05 -21.91 8.41
C ASN A 53 23.29 -22.77 7.40
N LEU A 54 23.91 -23.16 6.28
CA LEU A 54 23.28 -24.02 5.30
C LEU A 54 22.99 -25.41 5.89
N PRO A 55 21.77 -25.96 5.72
CA PRO A 55 21.50 -27.34 6.09
C PRO A 55 22.31 -28.30 5.22
N SER A 56 22.42 -29.57 5.61
CA SER A 56 23.06 -30.57 4.75
C SER A 56 22.30 -30.74 3.44
N CYS A 57 22.98 -30.57 2.30
CA CYS A 57 22.44 -30.86 0.97
C CYS A 57 22.41 -32.39 0.76
N THR A 58 21.23 -32.98 0.92
CA THR A 58 20.96 -34.41 0.74
C THR A 58 20.18 -34.65 -0.56
N GLU A 59 19.96 -35.91 -0.93
CA GLU A 59 19.17 -36.27 -2.14
C GLU A 59 17.73 -35.72 -2.09
N SER A 60 17.12 -35.67 -0.89
CA SER A 60 15.82 -35.02 -0.66
C SER A 60 15.87 -33.49 -0.71
N GLY A 61 17.07 -32.92 -0.72
CA GLY A 61 17.34 -31.48 -0.77
C GLY A 61 17.77 -31.02 -2.16
N GLU A 62 17.81 -31.91 -3.16
CA GLU A 62 18.24 -31.57 -4.51
C GLU A 62 17.33 -30.48 -5.13
N GLY A 63 17.93 -29.45 -5.72
CA GLY A 63 17.22 -28.29 -6.26
C GLY A 63 16.72 -27.29 -5.22
N PHE A 64 16.97 -27.51 -3.92
CA PHE A 64 16.68 -26.48 -2.92
C PHE A 64 17.57 -25.27 -3.13
N VAL A 65 16.99 -24.09 -2.90
CA VAL A 65 17.63 -22.79 -3.05
C VAL A 65 17.70 -22.11 -1.69
N ASN A 66 18.90 -21.65 -1.32
CA ASN A 66 19.13 -20.89 -0.09
C ASN A 66 19.73 -19.51 -0.40
N PHE A 67 19.05 -18.45 0.00
CA PHE A 67 19.53 -17.08 -0.14
C PHE A 67 20.29 -16.61 1.10
N ILE A 68 21.37 -15.84 0.93
CA ILE A 68 21.97 -15.11 2.04
C ILE A 68 21.10 -13.88 2.33
N ASN A 69 20.61 -13.77 3.58
CA ASN A 69 19.71 -12.72 4.03
C ASN A 69 20.22 -11.31 3.67
N GLY A 70 19.37 -10.51 3.04
CA GLY A 70 19.69 -9.13 2.66
C GLY A 70 20.59 -8.99 1.43
N THR A 71 20.90 -10.09 0.73
CA THR A 71 21.69 -10.10 -0.50
C THR A 71 20.94 -10.79 -1.65
N LYS A 72 21.55 -10.80 -2.85
CA LYS A 72 21.10 -11.59 -4.00
C LYS A 72 21.92 -12.87 -4.19
N GLU A 73 22.89 -13.09 -3.33
CA GLU A 73 23.79 -14.23 -3.31
C GLU A 73 23.07 -15.44 -2.72
N GLY A 74 23.41 -16.65 -3.18
CA GLY A 74 22.85 -17.85 -2.60
C GLY A 74 23.42 -19.14 -3.14
N PHE A 75 22.80 -20.24 -2.73
CA PHE A 75 23.28 -21.58 -2.98
C PHE A 75 22.16 -22.47 -3.51
N ILE A 76 22.47 -23.32 -4.49
CA ILE A 76 21.58 -24.39 -4.94
C ILE A 76 22.20 -25.74 -4.62
N CYS A 77 21.40 -26.65 -4.08
CA CYS A 77 21.81 -28.02 -3.82
C CYS A 77 21.82 -28.79 -5.14
N LYS A 78 23.02 -29.08 -5.67
CA LYS A 78 23.25 -29.88 -6.88
C LYS A 78 24.22 -31.02 -6.59
N ASP A 79 23.93 -32.22 -7.04
CA ASP A 79 24.69 -33.44 -6.81
C ASP A 79 25.02 -33.69 -5.34
N ARG A 80 24.08 -33.36 -4.42
CA ARG A 80 24.28 -33.41 -2.96
C ARG A 80 25.40 -32.49 -2.46
N LYS A 81 25.68 -31.40 -3.17
CA LYS A 81 26.56 -30.31 -2.73
C LYS A 81 25.91 -28.95 -2.95
N TRP A 82 26.20 -28.01 -2.06
CA TRP A 82 25.83 -26.61 -2.29
C TRP A 82 26.75 -26.00 -3.34
N VAL A 83 26.16 -25.49 -4.41
CA VAL A 83 26.83 -24.70 -5.44
C VAL A 83 26.47 -23.25 -5.22
N HIS A 84 27.50 -22.41 -5.06
CA HIS A 84 27.38 -20.98 -4.84
C HIS A 84 27.16 -20.22 -6.14
N TYR A 85 26.31 -19.19 -6.09
CA TYR A 85 26.14 -18.21 -7.15
C TYR A 85 26.12 -16.81 -6.56
N ASP A 86 26.77 -15.88 -7.26
CA ASP A 86 26.79 -14.47 -6.88
C ASP A 86 25.40 -13.84 -6.96
N MET A 87 24.54 -14.38 -7.83
CA MET A 87 23.16 -13.93 -8.02
C MET A 87 22.21 -15.11 -8.23
N ILE A 88 21.06 -15.10 -7.54
CA ILE A 88 19.97 -16.03 -7.80
C ILE A 88 18.68 -15.25 -8.08
N ALA A 89 17.97 -15.65 -9.13
CA ALA A 89 16.65 -15.12 -9.51
C ALA A 89 15.75 -16.25 -10.03
N ASP A 90 14.45 -16.00 -10.14
CA ASP A 90 13.47 -16.88 -10.80
C ASP A 90 13.67 -16.90 -12.32
N VAL A 91 13.75 -15.71 -12.93
CA VAL A 91 13.89 -15.49 -14.38
C VAL A 91 14.92 -14.41 -14.68
N GLU A 92 15.42 -14.36 -15.92
CA GLU A 92 16.49 -13.46 -16.34
C GLU A 92 16.15 -11.98 -16.15
N GLU A 93 14.87 -11.61 -16.35
CA GLU A 93 14.36 -10.24 -16.18
C GLU A 93 14.53 -9.69 -14.76
N ASN A 94 14.68 -10.57 -13.77
CA ASN A 94 14.87 -10.21 -12.36
C ASN A 94 16.36 -10.14 -11.95
N LEU A 95 17.29 -10.43 -12.86
CA LEU A 95 18.71 -10.15 -12.67
C LEU A 95 18.99 -8.67 -12.91
N PRO A 96 19.84 -8.02 -12.10
CA PRO A 96 20.33 -6.70 -12.42
C PRO A 96 21.12 -6.77 -13.74
N GLY A 97 21.07 -5.69 -14.54
CA GLY A 97 21.81 -5.64 -15.79
C GLY A 97 23.29 -5.99 -15.60
N CYS A 98 23.80 -6.87 -16.46
CA CYS A 98 25.23 -7.16 -16.55
C CYS A 98 25.94 -5.89 -17.04
N THR A 99 26.66 -5.24 -16.14
CA THR A 99 27.47 -4.04 -16.43
C THR A 99 28.91 -4.33 -16.07
N GLY A 100 29.88 -3.52 -16.52
CA GLY A 100 31.30 -3.78 -16.26
C GLY A 100 31.70 -3.93 -14.78
N SER A 101 30.87 -3.50 -13.82
CA SER A 101 31.06 -3.76 -12.38
C SER A 101 30.66 -5.17 -11.92
N ARG A 102 29.99 -5.95 -12.78
CA ARG A 102 29.46 -7.29 -12.55
C ARG A 102 30.06 -8.33 -13.49
N GLU A 103 31.00 -7.90 -14.34
CA GLU A 103 31.70 -8.79 -15.28
C GLU A 103 32.34 -9.96 -14.52
N GLY A 104 32.07 -11.19 -14.99
CA GLY A 104 32.56 -12.43 -14.39
C GLY A 104 31.74 -12.98 -13.22
N LEU A 105 30.63 -12.33 -12.82
CA LEU A 105 29.72 -12.89 -11.81
C LEU A 105 28.89 -14.03 -12.39
N SER A 106 28.60 -15.01 -11.53
CA SER A 106 27.75 -16.16 -11.81
C SER A 106 26.32 -15.90 -11.35
N ALA A 107 25.34 -16.32 -12.14
CA ALA A 107 23.94 -16.24 -11.80
C ALA A 107 23.20 -17.54 -12.06
N TYR A 108 22.14 -17.80 -11.29
CA TYR A 108 21.26 -18.94 -11.48
C TYR A 108 19.80 -18.54 -11.49
N LEU A 109 19.07 -19.08 -12.47
CA LEU A 109 17.63 -18.91 -12.68
C LEU A 109 16.90 -20.17 -12.22
N TYR A 110 16.27 -20.14 -11.04
CA TYR A 110 15.75 -21.35 -10.40
C TYR A 110 14.40 -21.84 -10.95
N GLU A 111 13.60 -21.01 -11.63
CA GLU A 111 12.39 -21.51 -12.32
C GLU A 111 12.72 -22.11 -13.69
N GLU A 112 13.85 -21.72 -14.26
CA GLU A 112 14.29 -22.15 -15.60
C GLU A 112 15.41 -23.20 -15.56
N ASP A 113 15.98 -23.47 -14.38
CA ASP A 113 17.17 -24.31 -14.16
C ASP A 113 18.32 -23.91 -15.11
N ARG A 114 18.59 -22.59 -15.19
CA ARG A 114 19.64 -22.03 -16.05
C ARG A 114 20.76 -21.37 -15.27
N GLU A 115 21.99 -21.68 -15.67
CA GLU A 115 23.20 -21.02 -15.18
C GLU A 115 23.63 -19.96 -16.19
N LEU A 116 23.97 -18.77 -15.69
CA LEU A 116 24.38 -17.62 -16.49
C LEU A 116 25.71 -17.06 -15.96
N ASN A 117 26.52 -16.49 -16.85
CA ASN A 117 27.69 -15.69 -16.49
C ASN A 117 27.56 -14.30 -17.10
N CYS A 118 27.95 -13.27 -16.37
CA CYS A 118 28.02 -11.92 -16.92
C CYS A 118 29.30 -11.77 -17.75
N VAL A 119 29.15 -11.71 -19.08
CA VAL A 119 30.24 -11.64 -20.06
C VAL A 119 29.94 -10.53 -21.08
N GLU A 120 30.90 -9.65 -21.32
CA GLU A 120 30.80 -8.53 -22.27
C GLU A 120 29.57 -7.61 -22.07
N GLY A 121 29.09 -7.50 -20.82
CA GLY A 121 27.88 -6.73 -20.50
C GLY A 121 26.55 -7.41 -20.83
N SER A 122 26.56 -8.72 -21.07
CA SER A 122 25.36 -9.57 -21.22
C SER A 122 25.39 -10.76 -20.26
N TRP A 123 24.22 -11.26 -19.85
CA TRP A 123 24.13 -12.53 -19.16
C TRP A 123 24.08 -13.66 -20.19
N ASP A 124 25.15 -14.44 -20.28
CA ASP A 124 25.27 -15.55 -21.24
C ASP A 124 25.07 -16.90 -20.56
N VAL A 125 24.35 -17.82 -21.21
CA VAL A 125 24.08 -19.15 -20.69
C VAL A 125 25.37 -19.98 -20.62
N VAL A 126 25.64 -20.52 -19.43
CA VAL A 126 26.77 -21.41 -19.20
C VAL A 126 26.47 -22.78 -19.80
N GLY A 127 27.22 -23.16 -20.83
CA GLY A 127 27.12 -24.48 -21.47
C GLY A 127 26.60 -24.49 -22.91
N GLU A 128 26.16 -23.36 -23.47
CA GLU A 128 25.93 -23.26 -24.91
C GLU A 128 27.24 -22.91 -25.62
N VAL A 129 27.78 -23.89 -26.35
CA VAL A 129 28.79 -23.62 -27.38
C VAL A 129 28.18 -22.70 -28.43
N ALA A 130 28.71 -21.48 -28.51
CA ALA A 130 28.28 -20.44 -29.44
C ALA A 130 28.11 -20.98 -30.88
N SER A 131 26.87 -21.16 -31.31
CA SER A 131 26.56 -21.30 -32.72
C SER A 131 26.37 -19.90 -33.29
N SER A 132 27.49 -19.30 -33.69
CA SER A 132 27.53 -18.09 -34.51
C SER A 132 26.61 -18.25 -35.72
N SER A 133 25.70 -17.30 -35.92
CA SER A 133 25.06 -17.08 -37.22
C SER A 133 25.05 -15.59 -37.52
N SER A 134 26.11 -15.18 -38.21
CA SER A 134 26.30 -13.87 -38.79
C SER A 134 25.22 -13.58 -39.84
N SER A 135 24.46 -12.51 -39.67
CA SER A 135 23.62 -11.95 -40.72
C SER A 135 24.48 -11.08 -41.65
N VAL A 136 24.83 -11.70 -42.77
CA VAL A 136 25.44 -11.08 -43.95
C VAL A 136 24.55 -9.95 -44.50
N ILE A 137 25.12 -8.74 -44.58
CA ILE A 137 24.63 -7.65 -45.42
C ILE A 137 24.88 -8.05 -46.89
N LEU A 138 23.81 -8.16 -47.68
CA LEU A 138 23.91 -8.11 -49.14
C LEU A 138 23.05 -6.95 -49.64
N SER A 139 23.76 -5.94 -50.12
CA SER A 139 23.31 -4.93 -51.07
C SER A 139 22.85 -5.57 -52.37
N ASP A 140 21.76 -5.08 -52.94
CA ASP A 140 21.73 -4.81 -54.38
C ASP A 140 20.80 -3.62 -54.68
N SER A 141 21.38 -2.67 -55.39
CA SER A 141 20.74 -1.52 -56.01
C SER A 141 20.46 -1.86 -57.46
N GLU A 142 19.32 -1.46 -58.00
CA GLU A 142 19.24 -0.93 -59.37
C GLU A 142 18.23 0.23 -59.44
N GLY A 143 18.71 1.35 -60.00
CA GLY A 143 17.93 2.55 -60.34
C GLY A 143 17.06 2.34 -61.59
N SER A 144 16.33 3.33 -62.11
CA SER A 144 16.76 4.71 -62.33
C SER A 144 15.61 5.63 -62.73
N SER A 145 15.73 6.90 -62.31
CA SER A 145 15.51 8.15 -63.08
C SER A 145 14.07 8.53 -63.52
N SER A 146 13.65 9.80 -63.60
CA SER A 146 14.37 11.07 -63.80
C SER A 146 13.51 12.32 -63.48
N SER A 147 14.19 13.38 -63.01
CA SER A 147 13.98 14.82 -63.30
C SER A 147 12.68 15.51 -62.83
N SER A 148 12.61 16.76 -62.34
CA SER A 148 13.43 17.95 -62.57
C SER A 148 13.28 18.96 -61.40
N ALA A 149 14.26 19.84 -61.27
CA ALA A 149 14.50 20.78 -60.17
C ALA A 149 14.00 22.23 -60.40
N LYS A 150 14.23 23.06 -59.37
CA LYS A 150 14.33 24.55 -59.28
C LYS A 150 13.02 25.27 -58.92
N SER A 151 12.98 26.32 -58.09
CA SER A 151 14.04 27.16 -57.48
C SER A 151 13.44 28.11 -56.41
N SER A 152 14.22 28.40 -55.36
CA SER A 152 14.45 29.68 -54.64
C SER A 152 13.36 30.78 -54.54
N SER A 153 13.16 31.34 -53.33
CA SER A 153 13.76 32.64 -52.94
C SER A 153 13.38 33.08 -51.51
N SER A 154 14.40 33.52 -50.78
CA SER A 154 14.43 34.30 -49.54
C SER A 154 14.02 35.77 -49.74
N VAL A 155 13.48 36.44 -48.71
CA VAL A 155 13.90 37.79 -48.24
C VAL A 155 13.28 38.13 -46.88
N ALA A 156 14.04 38.89 -46.09
CA ALA A 156 13.76 39.40 -44.74
C ALA A 156 13.35 40.89 -44.75
N SER A 157 12.82 41.39 -43.62
CA SER A 157 12.98 42.73 -42.99
C SER A 157 11.72 43.07 -42.16
N SER A 158 11.80 43.33 -40.84
CA SER A 158 11.98 44.65 -40.16
C SER A 158 10.76 45.58 -40.38
N SER A 159 10.12 46.31 -39.46
CA SER A 159 10.39 46.85 -38.11
C SER A 159 9.08 47.55 -37.64
N SER A 160 8.67 47.45 -36.36
CA SER A 160 8.72 48.48 -35.29
C SER A 160 7.51 49.42 -35.13
N GLU A 161 7.34 49.86 -33.86
CA GLU A 161 6.54 50.98 -33.30
C GLU A 161 5.09 50.61 -32.87
N GLU A 162 4.80 50.45 -31.55
CA GLU A 162 4.57 51.48 -30.48
C GLU A 162 3.14 52.07 -30.57
N SER A 163 2.35 52.33 -29.52
CA SER A 163 2.61 52.50 -28.08
C SER A 163 1.30 52.55 -27.25
N SER A 164 1.45 52.40 -25.92
CA SER A 164 0.73 53.09 -24.82
C SER A 164 -0.77 52.76 -24.54
N SER A 165 -1.27 52.69 -23.30
CA SER A 165 -0.87 53.41 -22.08
C SER A 165 -1.17 52.66 -20.76
N SER A 166 -0.19 52.74 -19.87
CA SER A 166 -0.16 52.57 -18.41
C SER A 166 -1.07 53.55 -17.63
N VAL A 167 -1.35 53.29 -16.33
CA VAL A 167 -0.76 54.04 -15.19
C VAL A 167 -1.11 53.48 -13.78
N THR A 168 -0.03 53.13 -13.06
CA THR A 168 0.39 53.46 -11.65
C THR A 168 -0.51 53.14 -10.45
N SER A 169 -0.10 52.35 -9.44
CA SER A 169 1.08 52.36 -8.52
C SER A 169 1.05 53.43 -7.43
N SER A 170 1.13 52.99 -6.17
CA SER A 170 1.92 53.54 -5.04
C SER A 170 1.75 52.60 -3.82
N SER A 171 2.67 51.69 -3.50
CA SER A 171 3.91 51.82 -2.70
C SER A 171 3.76 52.40 -1.29
N SER A 172 4.05 51.59 -0.27
CA SER A 172 4.96 51.95 0.82
C SER A 172 5.48 50.69 1.53
N VAL A 173 6.79 50.70 1.81
CA VAL A 173 7.56 49.69 2.54
C VAL A 173 7.73 50.15 3.99
N ALA A 174 7.69 49.20 4.94
CA ALA A 174 8.52 49.24 6.15
C ALA A 174 8.52 47.87 6.86
N SER A 175 9.73 47.40 7.13
CA SER A 175 10.11 46.20 7.87
C SER A 175 9.67 46.25 9.34
N SER A 176 9.33 45.10 9.93
CA SER A 176 9.91 44.62 11.19
C SER A 176 9.22 43.33 11.65
N SER A 177 10.05 42.35 12.01
CA SER A 177 9.74 41.14 12.76
C SER A 177 8.73 41.38 13.87
N SER A 178 7.73 40.50 14.00
CA SER A 178 7.16 40.01 15.27
C SER A 178 6.08 38.98 15.00
N SER A 179 6.29 37.76 15.50
CA SER A 179 5.27 36.74 15.68
C SER A 179 3.99 37.38 16.22
N SER A 180 2.95 37.44 15.40
CA SER A 180 1.64 37.94 15.80
C SER A 180 0.69 36.76 15.84
N VAL A 181 0.67 36.13 17.02
CA VAL A 181 -0.35 35.19 17.45
C VAL A 181 -1.70 35.90 17.30
N ILE A 182 -2.58 35.37 16.44
CA ILE A 182 -3.97 35.81 16.38
C ILE A 182 -4.61 35.41 17.73
N PRO A 183 -5.12 36.37 18.54
CA PRO A 183 -5.75 36.02 19.81
C PRO A 183 -7.18 35.54 19.53
N GLY A 184 -7.41 34.23 19.64
CA GLY A 184 -8.78 33.69 19.64
C GLY A 184 -8.97 32.30 19.03
N THR A 185 -7.97 31.71 18.38
CA THR A 185 -8.05 30.31 17.93
C THR A 185 -7.63 29.39 19.07
N ASP A 186 -8.59 28.62 19.61
CA ASP A 186 -8.30 27.46 20.44
C ASP A 186 -7.19 26.64 19.76
N PRO A 187 -6.05 26.36 20.44
CA PRO A 187 -4.98 25.52 19.90
C PRO A 187 -5.45 24.14 19.41
N GLY A 188 -6.68 23.74 19.74
CA GLY A 188 -7.36 22.53 19.28
C GLY A 188 -8.21 22.64 18.01
N SER A 189 -8.36 23.81 17.38
CA SER A 189 -9.27 23.98 16.24
C SER A 189 -8.70 23.44 14.92
N PRO A 190 -9.49 22.70 14.12
CA PRO A 190 -9.03 22.17 12.84
C PRO A 190 -8.73 23.29 11.83
N VAL A 191 -7.65 23.15 11.07
CA VAL A 191 -7.30 24.05 9.96
C VAL A 191 -7.67 23.40 8.63
N TYR A 192 -8.57 24.03 7.89
CA TYR A 192 -9.07 23.50 6.62
C TYR A 192 -8.19 23.92 5.43
N GLY A 193 -8.15 23.06 4.42
CA GLY A 193 -7.49 23.32 3.15
C GLY A 193 -8.07 22.48 2.02
N THR A 194 -7.36 22.44 0.91
CA THR A 194 -7.71 21.63 -0.26
C THR A 194 -6.47 21.00 -0.89
N LEU A 195 -6.65 19.85 -1.51
CA LEU A 195 -5.68 19.17 -2.36
C LEU A 195 -6.30 18.97 -3.73
N THR A 196 -5.57 19.31 -4.79
CA THR A 196 -5.92 18.91 -6.16
C THR A 196 -5.04 17.74 -6.55
N ASP A 197 -5.65 16.58 -6.84
CA ASP A 197 -4.93 15.44 -7.40
C ASP A 197 -4.66 15.71 -8.89
N SER A 198 -3.39 15.82 -9.26
CA SER A 198 -2.97 16.13 -10.64
C SER A 198 -3.26 15.00 -11.63
N ARG A 199 -3.58 13.79 -11.15
CA ARG A 199 -3.81 12.61 -11.98
C ARG A 199 -5.20 12.59 -12.60
N ASP A 200 -6.20 13.13 -11.90
CA ASP A 200 -7.61 13.15 -12.32
C ASP A 200 -8.28 14.54 -12.16
N ASN A 201 -7.55 15.54 -11.67
CA ASN A 201 -8.03 16.88 -11.33
C ASN A 201 -9.13 16.91 -10.25
N GLN A 202 -9.29 15.83 -9.48
CA GLN A 202 -10.21 15.81 -8.35
C GLN A 202 -9.67 16.72 -7.24
N VAL A 203 -10.53 17.63 -6.78
CA VAL A 203 -10.24 18.47 -5.61
C VAL A 203 -10.83 17.80 -4.38
N TYR A 204 -10.00 17.60 -3.37
CA TYR A 204 -10.35 17.06 -2.07
C TYR A 204 -10.20 18.14 -1.00
N LYS A 205 -11.10 18.16 -0.02
CA LYS A 205 -10.92 18.91 1.21
C LYS A 205 -9.87 18.24 2.08
N THR A 206 -9.13 19.07 2.81
CA THR A 206 -8.13 18.60 3.77
C THR A 206 -8.34 19.26 5.12
N VAL A 207 -7.86 18.62 6.17
CA VAL A 207 -7.95 19.15 7.53
C VAL A 207 -6.68 18.85 8.33
N THR A 208 -6.18 19.84 9.04
CA THR A 208 -5.06 19.68 9.97
C THR A 208 -5.60 19.43 11.36
N ILE A 209 -5.24 18.29 11.94
CA ILE A 209 -5.64 17.85 13.28
C ILE A 209 -4.35 17.59 14.07
N GLY A 210 -4.05 18.44 15.04
CA GLY A 210 -2.76 18.45 15.70
C GLY A 210 -1.65 18.77 14.71
N THR A 211 -0.69 17.85 14.56
CA THR A 211 0.44 17.98 13.62
C THR A 211 0.19 17.32 12.26
N GLN A 212 -0.92 16.61 12.10
CA GLN A 212 -1.18 15.78 10.93
C GLN A 212 -2.20 16.45 10.00
N THR A 213 -1.88 16.53 8.71
CA THR A 213 -2.81 17.05 7.68
C THR A 213 -3.40 15.90 6.89
N TRP A 214 -4.70 15.67 7.07
CA TRP A 214 -5.44 14.56 6.48
C TRP A 214 -6.30 15.00 5.30
N MET A 215 -6.56 14.09 4.38
CA MET A 215 -7.77 14.19 3.55
C MET A 215 -9.02 14.14 4.44
N ALA A 216 -9.93 15.09 4.25
CA ALA A 216 -11.25 15.12 4.91
C ALA A 216 -12.31 14.34 4.10
N GLU A 217 -11.98 13.95 2.88
CA GLU A 217 -12.80 13.15 1.97
C GLU A 217 -12.06 11.85 1.63
N ASN A 218 -12.79 10.76 1.40
CA ASN A 218 -12.16 9.51 0.97
C ASN A 218 -11.61 9.66 -0.47
N LEU A 219 -10.49 9.00 -0.76
CA LEU A 219 -9.89 9.01 -2.09
C LEU A 219 -10.86 8.46 -3.13
N ASN A 220 -11.00 9.16 -4.26
CA ASN A 220 -11.90 8.81 -5.36
C ASN A 220 -11.16 8.58 -6.70
N TYR A 221 -9.86 8.29 -6.63
CA TYR A 221 -9.04 7.99 -7.80
C TYR A 221 -9.44 6.66 -8.46
N ALA A 222 -9.78 6.69 -9.75
CA ALA A 222 -10.20 5.51 -10.49
C ALA A 222 -9.01 4.62 -10.89
N TYR A 223 -8.62 3.69 -10.01
CA TYR A 223 -7.60 2.69 -10.29
C TYR A 223 -8.19 1.55 -11.13
N THR A 224 -8.13 1.72 -12.46
CA THR A 224 -8.73 0.81 -13.46
C THR A 224 -7.64 0.14 -14.31
N GLY A 225 -7.98 -0.91 -15.05
CA GLY A 225 -7.04 -1.62 -15.92
C GLY A 225 -6.24 -2.73 -15.24
N VAL A 226 -6.36 -2.87 -13.91
CA VAL A 226 -5.85 -4.01 -13.14
C VAL A 226 -6.98 -4.98 -12.88
N LYS A 227 -6.91 -6.16 -13.51
CA LYS A 227 -7.92 -7.21 -13.32
C LYS A 227 -7.85 -7.76 -11.89
N TYR A 228 -9.01 -7.92 -11.30
CA TYR A 228 -9.22 -8.62 -10.06
C TYR A 228 -9.79 -10.02 -10.34
N ASN A 229 -9.19 -11.04 -9.75
CA ASN A 229 -9.65 -12.42 -9.86
C ASN A 229 -9.64 -13.06 -8.46
N TYR A 230 -10.81 -13.50 -8.04
CA TYR A 230 -10.98 -14.24 -6.79
C TYR A 230 -12.02 -15.33 -6.98
N SER A 231 -11.56 -16.59 -6.92
CA SER A 231 -12.42 -17.76 -7.15
C SER A 231 -13.17 -17.64 -8.49
N SER A 232 -14.50 -17.71 -8.49
CA SER A 232 -15.35 -17.53 -9.69
C SER A 232 -15.65 -16.07 -10.02
N TYR A 233 -15.29 -15.13 -9.16
CA TYR A 233 -15.55 -13.72 -9.35
C TYR A 233 -14.38 -13.04 -10.06
N THR A 234 -14.69 -12.31 -11.13
CA THR A 234 -13.71 -11.50 -11.87
C THR A 234 -14.22 -10.08 -12.05
N SER A 235 -13.31 -9.12 -12.02
CA SER A 235 -13.55 -7.72 -12.34
C SER A 235 -12.36 -7.16 -13.13
N ASP A 236 -12.62 -6.19 -13.99
CA ASP A 236 -11.63 -5.42 -14.74
C ASP A 236 -10.95 -4.31 -13.92
N SER A 237 -11.30 -4.20 -12.64
CA SER A 237 -10.82 -3.16 -11.72
C SER A 237 -10.47 -3.75 -10.36
N THR A 238 -9.63 -3.04 -9.61
CA THR A 238 -9.34 -3.26 -8.18
C THR A 238 -9.82 -2.08 -7.32
N SER A 239 -10.56 -1.15 -7.95
CA SER A 239 -11.28 -0.06 -7.29
C SER A 239 -12.73 0.04 -7.78
N TRP A 240 -13.68 0.29 -6.87
CA TRP A 240 -15.11 0.28 -7.18
C TRP A 240 -15.87 1.38 -6.43
N CYS A 241 -16.95 1.86 -7.04
CA CYS A 241 -17.99 2.55 -6.27
C CYS A 241 -18.79 1.52 -5.47
N TYR A 242 -19.33 1.91 -4.31
CA TYR A 242 -20.29 1.07 -3.60
C TYR A 242 -21.48 0.72 -4.52
N GLU A 243 -21.87 -0.54 -4.58
CA GLU A 243 -22.86 -1.10 -5.54
C GLU A 243 -22.56 -0.84 -7.04
N ASN A 244 -21.32 -0.48 -7.39
CA ASN A 244 -20.94 -0.05 -8.75
C ASN A 244 -21.76 1.14 -9.28
N LYS A 245 -22.29 1.99 -8.39
CA LYS A 245 -23.05 3.20 -8.76
C LYS A 245 -22.14 4.43 -8.71
N ALA A 246 -22.03 5.17 -9.82
CA ALA A 246 -21.20 6.38 -9.88
C ALA A 246 -21.55 7.42 -8.80
N SER A 247 -22.86 7.60 -8.50
CA SER A 247 -23.33 8.47 -7.43
C SER A 247 -22.77 8.10 -6.04
N ASN A 248 -22.43 6.84 -5.82
CA ASN A 248 -21.82 6.38 -4.57
C ASN A 248 -20.33 6.68 -4.52
N CYS A 249 -19.63 6.76 -5.66
CA CYS A 249 -18.28 7.32 -5.70
C CYS A 249 -18.28 8.81 -5.36
N ASP A 250 -19.23 9.58 -5.90
CA ASP A 250 -19.34 11.02 -5.61
C ASP A 250 -19.62 11.27 -4.12
N LYS A 251 -20.37 10.37 -3.48
CA LYS A 251 -20.73 10.48 -2.07
C LYS A 251 -19.65 9.95 -1.12
N TYR A 252 -19.12 8.76 -1.40
CA TYR A 252 -18.30 8.00 -0.44
C TYR A 252 -16.83 7.87 -0.86
N GLY A 253 -16.46 8.30 -2.06
CA GLY A 253 -15.22 7.88 -2.70
C GLY A 253 -15.28 6.42 -3.17
N ARG A 254 -14.11 5.87 -3.48
CA ARG A 254 -13.97 4.49 -3.96
C ARG A 254 -13.54 3.54 -2.86
N LEU A 255 -13.88 2.28 -3.07
CA LEU A 255 -13.39 1.13 -2.33
C LEU A 255 -12.24 0.50 -3.11
N TYR A 256 -11.13 0.23 -2.45
CA TYR A 256 -9.89 -0.29 -3.03
C TYR A 256 -9.49 -1.58 -2.34
N THR A 257 -8.95 -2.54 -3.08
CA THR A 257 -8.18 -3.63 -2.46
C THR A 257 -6.94 -3.07 -1.78
N TRP A 258 -6.40 -3.79 -0.79
CA TRP A 258 -5.16 -3.35 -0.15
C TRP A 258 -3.98 -3.31 -1.14
N SER A 259 -3.95 -4.23 -2.11
CA SER A 259 -2.99 -4.22 -3.21
C SER A 259 -3.03 -2.92 -4.03
N ALA A 260 -4.24 -2.42 -4.34
CA ALA A 260 -4.42 -1.15 -5.04
C ALA A 260 -3.97 0.02 -4.16
N VAL A 261 -4.30 0.02 -2.86
CA VAL A 261 -3.84 1.05 -1.92
C VAL A 261 -2.32 1.12 -1.86
N MET A 262 -1.65 -0.03 -1.81
CA MET A 262 -0.19 -0.11 -1.70
C MET A 262 0.55 0.07 -3.04
N ASP A 263 -0.18 0.27 -4.15
CA ASP A 263 0.36 0.39 -5.51
C ASP A 263 1.20 -0.83 -5.98
N SER A 264 0.74 -2.04 -5.69
CA SER A 264 1.38 -3.30 -6.08
C SER A 264 1.46 -3.56 -7.60
N ALA A 265 1.06 -2.60 -8.45
CA ALA A 265 1.18 -2.65 -9.91
C ALA A 265 2.09 -1.54 -10.48
N ALA A 266 2.93 -0.91 -9.64
CA ALA A 266 4.10 -0.12 -10.04
C ALA A 266 3.85 0.91 -11.16
N GLN A 267 2.73 1.63 -11.12
CA GLN A 267 2.54 2.77 -12.03
C GLN A 267 3.27 4.02 -11.52
N PHE A 268 3.49 4.13 -10.20
CA PHE A 268 4.17 5.31 -9.61
C PHE A 268 5.46 4.97 -8.86
N SER A 269 5.63 3.71 -8.43
CA SER A 269 6.87 3.23 -7.81
C SER A 269 7.78 2.59 -8.86
N VAL A 270 8.47 3.42 -9.64
CA VAL A 270 9.38 3.01 -10.73
C VAL A 270 10.56 2.10 -10.32
N ASN A 271 10.69 1.71 -9.04
CA ASN A 271 11.79 0.86 -8.56
C ASN A 271 11.42 -0.14 -7.43
N ALA A 272 10.15 -0.39 -7.11
CA ALA A 272 9.81 -1.26 -5.97
C ALA A 272 9.17 -2.58 -6.43
N GLY A 273 9.95 -3.65 -6.49
CA GLY A 273 9.52 -5.03 -6.76
C GLY A 273 8.62 -5.65 -5.68
N THR A 274 7.72 -4.87 -5.09
CA THR A 274 6.86 -5.29 -3.98
C THR A 274 5.46 -5.61 -4.50
N ARG A 275 5.17 -6.88 -4.78
CA ARG A 275 3.82 -7.36 -5.10
C ARG A 275 2.99 -7.43 -3.81
N CYS A 276 2.43 -6.30 -3.39
CA CYS A 276 1.52 -6.25 -2.24
C CYS A 276 0.12 -6.74 -2.52
N GLY A 277 -0.48 -7.37 -1.51
CA GLY A 277 -1.84 -7.88 -1.61
C GLY A 277 -2.06 -9.17 -0.83
N TYR A 278 -3.23 -9.74 -1.05
CA TYR A 278 -3.61 -11.03 -0.50
C TYR A 278 -2.61 -12.13 -0.91
N GLY A 279 -2.24 -13.01 0.02
CA GLY A 279 -1.26 -14.05 -0.26
C GLY A 279 0.19 -13.56 -0.36
N LYS A 280 0.51 -12.32 0.04
CA LYS A 280 1.87 -11.76 0.01
C LYS A 280 2.13 -10.89 1.24
N THR A 281 3.32 -11.04 1.83
CA THR A 281 3.83 -10.11 2.84
C THR A 281 4.53 -8.95 2.18
N CYS A 282 4.44 -7.78 2.80
CA CYS A 282 4.92 -6.52 2.28
C CYS A 282 5.64 -5.72 3.35
N THR A 283 6.81 -5.21 2.96
CA THR A 283 7.62 -4.30 3.75
C THR A 283 7.80 -3.00 2.97
N PRO A 284 6.74 -2.18 2.85
CA PRO A 284 6.84 -0.88 2.18
C PRO A 284 7.74 0.06 2.97
N ASN A 285 8.43 0.96 2.28
CA ASN A 285 9.19 2.05 2.89
C ASN A 285 8.21 2.99 3.62
N SER A 286 8.60 3.63 4.72
CA SER A 286 7.76 4.62 5.39
C SER A 286 8.38 6.03 5.28
N PRO A 287 7.62 7.07 4.86
CA PRO A 287 6.22 7.03 4.43
C PRO A 287 6.05 6.33 3.06
N HIS A 288 4.99 5.52 2.92
CA HIS A 288 4.67 4.82 1.67
C HIS A 288 3.62 5.58 0.88
N ARG A 289 4.00 6.19 -0.25
CA ARG A 289 3.07 6.93 -1.10
C ARG A 289 1.85 6.07 -1.49
N GLY A 290 2.09 4.86 -1.99
CA GLY A 290 1.05 3.99 -2.54
C GLY A 290 0.19 4.71 -3.60
N ILE A 291 -1.12 4.51 -3.55
CA ILE A 291 -2.10 5.14 -4.44
C ILE A 291 -2.32 6.64 -4.15
N CYS A 292 -1.73 7.21 -3.11
CA CYS A 292 -1.94 8.61 -2.76
C CYS A 292 -1.29 9.58 -3.77
N PRO A 293 -1.79 10.81 -3.87
CA PRO A 293 -1.18 11.86 -4.69
C PRO A 293 0.27 12.16 -4.26
N GLU A 294 1.03 12.84 -5.12
CA GLU A 294 2.39 13.27 -4.76
C GLU A 294 2.38 14.22 -3.56
N GLY A 295 3.32 14.03 -2.61
CA GLY A 295 3.36 14.74 -1.33
C GLY A 295 2.38 14.21 -0.27
N TRP A 296 1.78 13.04 -0.53
CA TRP A 296 0.86 12.35 0.36
C TRP A 296 1.15 10.85 0.38
N HIS A 297 0.84 10.19 1.49
CA HIS A 297 1.07 8.77 1.69
C HIS A 297 -0.13 8.03 2.30
N VAL A 298 -0.07 6.70 2.20
CA VAL A 298 -1.02 5.79 2.86
C VAL A 298 -0.67 5.76 4.36
N PRO A 299 -1.58 6.13 5.26
CA PRO A 299 -1.26 6.23 6.68
C PRO A 299 -1.02 4.86 7.32
N THR A 300 -0.03 4.81 8.20
CA THR A 300 0.26 3.69 9.09
C THR A 300 -0.68 3.67 10.31
N ASP A 301 -0.72 2.54 11.00
CA ASP A 301 -1.41 2.39 12.27
C ASP A 301 -0.84 3.30 13.38
N GLU A 302 0.45 3.62 13.34
CA GLU A 302 1.08 4.59 14.24
C GLU A 302 0.59 6.03 14.01
N GLU A 303 0.37 6.42 12.75
CA GLU A 303 -0.15 7.75 12.40
C GLU A 303 -1.62 7.92 12.81
N TYR A 304 -2.41 6.87 12.64
CA TYR A 304 -3.76 6.80 13.19
C TYR A 304 -3.77 6.82 14.73
N SER A 305 -2.84 6.14 15.38
CA SER A 305 -2.67 6.19 16.85
C SER A 305 -2.33 7.60 17.32
N THR A 306 -1.54 8.34 16.54
CA THR A 306 -1.23 9.75 16.82
C THR A 306 -2.47 10.62 16.69
N LEU A 307 -3.33 10.38 15.69
CA LEU A 307 -4.63 11.06 15.57
C LEU A 307 -5.52 10.79 16.79
N TYR A 308 -5.65 9.53 17.21
CA TYR A 308 -6.43 9.14 18.39
C TYR A 308 -5.92 9.77 19.66
N THR A 309 -4.59 9.78 19.84
CA THR A 309 -3.96 10.40 21.02
C THR A 309 -4.30 11.88 21.10
N TYR A 310 -4.27 12.60 19.98
CA TYR A 310 -4.62 14.01 19.93
C TYR A 310 -6.09 14.28 20.30
N ILE A 311 -7.02 13.45 19.82
CA ILE A 311 -8.46 13.69 20.01
C ILE A 311 -9.03 13.11 21.32
N GLY A 312 -8.22 12.45 22.14
CA GLY A 312 -8.63 11.94 23.46
C GLY A 312 -8.85 10.43 23.56
N GLY A 313 -8.35 9.65 22.59
CA GLY A 313 -8.35 8.19 22.59
C GLY A 313 -9.43 7.54 21.71
N SER A 314 -9.25 6.24 21.44
CA SER A 314 -10.10 5.43 20.56
C SER A 314 -11.56 5.33 21.03
N ASP A 315 -11.81 5.35 22.34
CA ASP A 315 -13.13 5.09 22.93
C ASP A 315 -14.19 6.16 22.58
N THR A 316 -13.74 7.36 22.24
CA THR A 316 -14.62 8.48 21.86
C THR A 316 -14.35 9.01 20.45
N ALA A 317 -13.30 8.52 19.79
CA ALA A 317 -12.87 8.95 18.46
C ALA A 317 -13.98 8.83 17.41
N GLY A 318 -14.81 7.79 17.47
CA GLY A 318 -15.93 7.60 16.56
C GLY A 318 -16.94 8.75 16.63
N SER A 319 -17.36 9.15 17.83
CA SER A 319 -18.29 10.28 18.00
C SER A 319 -17.72 11.62 17.51
N LEU A 320 -16.39 11.78 17.52
CA LEU A 320 -15.69 13.01 17.17
C LEU A 320 -15.33 13.10 15.69
N LEU A 321 -15.08 11.96 15.02
CA LEU A 321 -14.60 11.91 13.64
C LEU A 321 -15.68 11.50 12.63
N LYS A 322 -16.74 10.77 13.04
CA LYS A 322 -17.87 10.44 12.17
C LYS A 322 -18.52 11.71 11.64
N SER A 323 -18.95 11.66 10.38
CA SER A 323 -19.76 12.69 9.74
C SER A 323 -21.04 12.99 10.53
N THR A 324 -21.55 14.20 10.35
CA THR A 324 -22.80 14.67 10.97
C THR A 324 -24.06 14.09 10.32
N SER A 325 -23.92 13.31 9.25
CA SER A 325 -25.02 12.66 8.53
C SER A 325 -24.59 11.35 7.87
N GLY A 326 -25.56 10.52 7.48
CA GLY A 326 -25.36 9.28 6.74
C GLY A 326 -25.31 8.01 7.58
N TRP A 327 -25.13 8.11 8.89
CA TRP A 327 -25.12 6.97 9.81
C TRP A 327 -26.55 6.64 10.26
N ASN A 328 -26.88 5.35 10.26
CA ASN A 328 -28.19 4.86 10.67
C ASN A 328 -28.46 5.11 12.16
N ASP A 329 -29.73 5.18 12.52
CA ASP A 329 -30.14 5.30 13.91
C ASP A 329 -30.05 3.93 14.64
N TYR A 330 -29.78 3.98 15.94
CA TYR A 330 -29.73 2.82 16.82
C TYR A 330 -30.51 3.10 18.11
N ASN A 331 -31.48 2.24 18.45
CA ASN A 331 -32.28 2.37 19.67
C ASN A 331 -32.87 3.78 19.90
N GLY A 332 -33.36 4.41 18.82
CA GLY A 332 -33.93 5.76 18.86
C GLY A 332 -32.89 6.89 19.03
N LYS A 333 -31.60 6.61 18.88
CA LYS A 333 -30.52 7.60 18.86
C LYS A 333 -29.88 7.67 17.49
N SER A 334 -29.43 8.85 17.11
CA SER A 334 -28.68 9.00 15.85
C SER A 334 -27.31 8.34 15.96
N GLY A 335 -26.91 7.62 14.91
CA GLY A 335 -25.55 7.07 14.79
C GLY A 335 -24.53 8.07 14.28
N ASN A 336 -24.96 9.29 13.92
CA ASN A 336 -24.10 10.34 13.38
C ASN A 336 -23.10 10.83 14.43
N GLY A 337 -21.93 11.24 13.96
CA GLY A 337 -20.93 11.92 14.79
C GLY A 337 -21.18 13.42 14.88
N THR A 338 -20.30 14.06 15.64
CA THR A 338 -20.23 15.52 15.77
C THR A 338 -19.33 16.16 14.73
N ASP A 339 -18.46 15.36 14.09
CA ASP A 339 -17.41 15.81 13.19
C ASP A 339 -16.60 16.99 13.73
N LYS A 340 -16.26 16.93 15.03
CA LYS A 340 -15.66 18.04 15.78
C LYS A 340 -14.40 18.59 15.12
N TYR A 341 -13.62 17.72 14.48
CA TYR A 341 -12.35 18.07 13.84
C TYR A 341 -12.43 18.17 12.32
N GLY A 342 -13.63 18.07 11.71
CA GLY A 342 -13.79 18.14 10.26
C GLY A 342 -13.13 16.99 9.49
N PHE A 343 -13.00 15.83 10.13
CA PHE A 343 -12.52 14.63 9.48
C PHE A 343 -13.66 14.02 8.64
N SER A 344 -14.92 14.03 9.08
CA SER A 344 -16.08 13.69 8.26
C SER A 344 -16.13 12.23 7.75
N VAL A 345 -15.91 11.22 8.62
CA VAL A 345 -16.00 9.80 8.19
C VAL A 345 -17.44 9.43 7.81
N LEU A 346 -17.64 9.03 6.55
CA LEU A 346 -18.92 8.55 6.04
C LEU A 346 -19.02 7.01 6.11
N PRO A 347 -20.21 6.44 6.37
CA PRO A 347 -20.43 5.00 6.49
C PRO A 347 -20.58 4.35 5.11
N ALA A 348 -19.48 4.30 4.36
CA ALA A 348 -19.42 3.79 3.00
C ALA A 348 -19.64 2.27 2.91
N GLY A 349 -19.55 1.54 4.03
CA GLY A 349 -19.49 0.09 3.99
C GLY A 349 -18.18 -0.43 3.40
N ASP A 350 -18.17 -1.71 3.06
CA ASP A 350 -17.06 -2.40 2.43
C ASP A 350 -17.53 -3.24 1.24
N ARG A 351 -16.54 -3.77 0.51
CA ARG A 351 -16.73 -4.74 -0.56
C ARG A 351 -15.98 -6.01 -0.20
N ARG A 352 -16.65 -7.15 -0.26
CA ARG A 352 -16.04 -8.47 -0.10
C ARG A 352 -15.37 -8.91 -1.39
N SER A 353 -14.50 -9.91 -1.29
CA SER A 353 -13.73 -10.44 -2.41
C SER A 353 -14.55 -11.14 -3.49
N ASN A 354 -15.77 -11.58 -3.19
CA ASN A 354 -16.73 -12.09 -4.19
C ASN A 354 -17.53 -10.97 -4.89
N GLY A 355 -17.27 -9.71 -4.54
CA GLY A 355 -17.94 -8.57 -5.10
C GLY A 355 -19.28 -8.19 -4.46
N ASP A 356 -19.65 -8.80 -3.34
CA ASP A 356 -20.76 -8.31 -2.53
C ASP A 356 -20.34 -7.04 -1.80
N VAL A 357 -21.27 -6.10 -1.64
CA VAL A 357 -21.06 -4.90 -0.81
C VAL A 357 -21.97 -4.94 0.40
N SER A 358 -21.50 -4.42 1.52
CA SER A 358 -22.27 -4.41 2.76
C SER A 358 -21.92 -3.24 3.68
N GLY A 359 -22.79 -2.95 4.65
CA GLY A 359 -22.47 -2.02 5.72
C GLY A 359 -22.67 -0.54 5.40
N GLU A 360 -23.24 -0.16 4.25
CA GLU A 360 -23.66 1.23 4.01
C GLU A 360 -24.58 1.72 5.14
N GLY A 361 -24.26 2.89 5.70
CA GLY A 361 -24.98 3.47 6.83
C GLY A 361 -24.65 2.83 8.19
N TYR A 362 -23.96 1.69 8.22
CA TYR A 362 -23.64 0.95 9.45
C TYR A 362 -22.17 1.00 9.84
N GLY A 363 -21.25 1.03 8.87
CA GLY A 363 -19.81 0.98 9.12
C GLY A 363 -18.99 1.78 8.13
N ALA A 364 -17.82 2.23 8.58
CA ALA A 364 -16.79 2.82 7.74
C ALA A 364 -15.44 2.14 8.01
N PHE A 365 -14.70 1.91 6.93
CA PHE A 365 -13.50 1.10 6.91
C PHE A 365 -12.44 1.86 6.12
N LEU A 366 -11.33 2.25 6.76
CA LEU A 366 -10.24 3.01 6.12
C LEU A 366 -8.94 2.21 6.18
N TRP A 367 -8.40 1.86 5.02
CA TRP A 367 -7.14 1.10 4.95
C TRP A 367 -5.98 1.81 5.63
N SER A 368 -5.10 1.02 6.25
CA SER A 368 -3.77 1.43 6.68
C SER A 368 -2.69 0.75 5.82
N ALA A 369 -1.53 1.39 5.72
CA ALA A 369 -0.31 0.79 5.16
C ALA A 369 0.26 -0.34 6.03
N SER A 370 -0.13 -0.42 7.31
CA SER A 370 0.39 -1.43 8.23
C SER A 370 -0.17 -2.82 7.93
N GLU A 371 0.74 -3.77 7.73
CA GLU A 371 0.42 -5.16 7.45
C GLU A 371 0.25 -5.99 8.74
N ASN A 372 -0.58 -7.04 8.72
CA ASN A 372 -0.68 -8.01 9.82
C ASN A 372 -0.56 -9.46 9.28
N GLY A 373 0.48 -9.71 8.49
CA GLY A 373 0.77 -10.99 7.86
C GLY A 373 0.33 -11.08 6.40
N ARG A 374 0.39 -12.30 5.87
CA ARG A 374 0.29 -12.59 4.43
C ARG A 374 -1.06 -12.18 3.82
N ASP A 375 -2.15 -12.36 4.55
CA ASP A 375 -3.50 -12.28 3.99
C ASP A 375 -4.31 -11.09 4.50
N VAL A 376 -3.90 -10.47 5.60
CA VAL A 376 -4.66 -9.41 6.28
C VAL A 376 -3.81 -8.16 6.53
N ALA A 377 -4.47 -7.01 6.52
CA ALA A 377 -3.86 -5.71 6.81
C ALA A 377 -4.72 -4.90 7.79
N TRP A 378 -4.10 -3.94 8.46
CA TRP A 378 -4.78 -3.07 9.40
C TRP A 378 -5.67 -2.06 8.67
N TYR A 379 -6.78 -1.71 9.33
CA TYR A 379 -7.69 -0.66 8.90
C TYR A 379 -8.38 -0.03 10.11
N LEU A 380 -8.93 1.17 9.91
CA LEU A 380 -9.75 1.85 10.90
C LEU A 380 -11.21 1.49 10.73
N TYR A 381 -11.82 1.12 11.85
CA TYR A 381 -13.19 0.68 11.95
C TYR A 381 -14.02 1.65 12.77
N PHE A 382 -15.12 2.10 12.16
CA PHE A 382 -16.16 2.90 12.78
C PHE A 382 -17.49 2.16 12.66
N TYR A 383 -18.30 2.22 13.72
CA TYR A 383 -19.62 1.58 13.75
C TYR A 383 -20.72 2.57 14.14
N TYR A 384 -21.89 2.43 13.53
CA TYR A 384 -22.99 3.38 13.70
C TYR A 384 -23.45 3.54 15.15
N SER A 385 -23.51 2.44 15.91
CA SER A 385 -23.92 2.47 17.31
C SER A 385 -22.79 2.73 18.30
N GLY A 386 -21.55 2.82 17.82
CA GLY A 386 -20.36 3.03 18.64
C GLY A 386 -19.90 4.49 18.64
N ASP A 387 -19.43 4.95 19.79
CA ASP A 387 -18.69 6.22 19.92
C ASP A 387 -17.18 6.02 19.72
N TYR A 388 -16.73 4.78 19.60
CA TYR A 388 -15.35 4.40 19.43
C TYR A 388 -14.92 4.35 17.96
N ALA A 389 -13.61 4.39 17.74
CA ALA A 389 -12.98 4.00 16.49
C ALA A 389 -11.78 3.10 16.80
N TYR A 390 -11.71 1.93 16.18
CA TYR A 390 -10.67 0.94 16.47
C TYR A 390 -9.78 0.69 15.26
N GLN A 391 -8.57 0.23 15.54
CA GLN A 391 -7.68 -0.34 14.55
C GLN A 391 -7.82 -1.86 14.66
N ILE A 392 -8.24 -2.49 13.58
CA ILE A 392 -8.44 -3.93 13.47
C ILE A 392 -7.93 -4.39 12.10
N TYR A 393 -7.99 -5.68 11.80
CA TYR A 393 -7.44 -6.25 10.57
C TYR A 393 -8.46 -7.13 9.84
N ASN A 394 -8.39 -7.13 8.51
CA ASN A 394 -9.28 -7.91 7.63
C ASN A 394 -8.51 -8.28 6.34
N GLY A 395 -9.11 -9.16 5.53
CA GLY A 395 -8.53 -9.65 4.28
C GLY A 395 -8.12 -8.53 3.32
N LYS A 396 -6.90 -8.61 2.80
CA LYS A 396 -6.33 -7.66 1.82
C LYS A 396 -7.09 -7.65 0.48
N ASP A 397 -7.93 -8.65 0.26
CA ASP A 397 -8.83 -8.86 -0.88
C ASP A 397 -10.17 -8.11 -0.74
N TYR A 398 -10.42 -7.45 0.39
CA TYR A 398 -11.60 -6.61 0.59
C TYR A 398 -11.39 -5.23 -0.05
N GLY A 399 -12.48 -4.63 -0.53
CA GLY A 399 -12.52 -3.23 -0.94
C GLY A 399 -12.91 -2.33 0.23
N GLN A 400 -12.03 -1.43 0.64
CA GLN A 400 -12.30 -0.44 1.68
C GLN A 400 -11.89 0.96 1.23
N SER A 401 -12.38 1.99 1.93
CA SER A 401 -12.03 3.37 1.62
C SER A 401 -10.59 3.67 2.04
N LEU A 402 -10.03 4.77 1.52
CA LEU A 402 -8.71 5.27 1.89
C LEU A 402 -8.76 6.77 2.13
N ARG A 403 -7.94 7.26 3.07
CA ARG A 403 -7.64 8.68 3.23
C ARG A 403 -6.15 8.86 3.35
N CYS A 404 -5.60 9.68 2.49
CA CYS A 404 -4.18 9.97 2.49
C CYS A 404 -3.81 10.97 3.58
N LEU A 405 -2.59 10.85 4.09
CA LEU A 405 -1.95 11.78 5.01
C LEU A 405 -0.84 12.53 4.27
N LYS A 406 -0.66 13.82 4.58
CA LYS A 406 0.37 14.65 3.95
C LYS A 406 1.74 14.37 4.56
N ASP A 407 2.78 14.37 3.73
CA ASP A 407 4.18 14.18 4.13
C ASP A 407 4.75 15.30 5.03
#